data_AF-A0A0D3KUC2-F1
#
_entry.id   AF-A0A0D3KUC2-F1
#
_cell.length_a   1.000
_cell.length_b   1.000
_cell.length_c   1.000
_cell.angle_alpha   90.00
_cell.angle_beta   90.00
_cell.angle_gamma   90.00
#
_symmetry.space_group_name_H-M   'P 1'
#
loop_
_entity.id
_entity.type
_entity.pdbx_description
1 polymer ?
#
loop_
_entity_poly.entity_id
_entity_poly.type
_entity_poly.pdbx_seq_one_letter_code
_entity_poly.pdbx_strand_id
1 'polypeptide(L)'
;MLPFGAAEKAAKKAVPFAADAAGLDAAKKGALASLPDSLVDKLGQGSPDMFFSAALTQTAAKAACLLFSDKAEVPPIFRSLSMAFEGQMQFGFAPPAMMAQFNIDRAPALLVLWNENEGKDELDAQAGMKLTGARFMPQVHGKFSYGNIAAFVASVVEQRLQMLGAHAGGAKPAGGEGEGGRGKAAGASKDVGPPPELSAANFEAECTQRGGLCAVALLDGGPDNGNKE
;
A
#
# COMPACT_ATOMS: atom_id res chain seq x y z
N MET A 1 -7.79 -18.19 -46.82
CA MET A 1 -8.96 -17.29 -46.62
C MET A 1 -9.97 -18.03 -45.76
N LEU A 2 -10.05 -17.68 -44.48
CA LEU A 2 -11.03 -18.25 -43.54
C LEU A 2 -12.14 -17.21 -43.33
N PRO A 3 -13.43 -17.58 -43.47
CA PRO A 3 -14.54 -16.66 -43.29
C PRO A 3 -14.85 -16.54 -41.79
N PHE A 4 -14.40 -15.45 -41.16
CA PHE A 4 -14.84 -15.13 -39.81
C PHE A 4 -16.24 -14.53 -39.86
N GLY A 5 -17.21 -15.33 -39.42
CA GLY A 5 -18.61 -14.95 -39.30
C GLY A 5 -18.84 -13.83 -38.31
N ALA A 6 -19.87 -13.04 -38.61
CA ALA A 6 -20.53 -12.14 -37.70
C ALA A 6 -21.05 -12.91 -36.47
N ALA A 7 -20.33 -12.79 -35.37
CA ALA A 7 -20.85 -13.11 -34.05
C ALA A 7 -20.49 -11.93 -33.14
N GLU A 8 -21.38 -10.96 -33.10
CA GLU A 8 -21.44 -9.91 -32.10
C GLU A 8 -21.48 -10.60 -30.73
N LYS A 9 -20.33 -10.72 -30.07
CA LYS A 9 -20.28 -11.16 -28.67
C LYS A 9 -20.88 -10.02 -27.85
N ALA A 10 -22.19 -10.10 -27.62
CA ALA A 10 -22.89 -9.25 -26.68
C ALA A 10 -22.12 -9.25 -25.35
N ALA A 11 -21.49 -8.11 -25.03
CA ALA A 11 -20.88 -7.84 -23.74
C ALA A 11 -21.98 -7.77 -22.68
N LYS A 12 -22.46 -8.94 -22.24
CA LYS A 12 -23.41 -9.04 -21.14
C LYS A 12 -22.68 -8.63 -19.86
N LYS A 13 -23.01 -7.43 -19.38
CA LYS A 13 -22.70 -6.78 -18.08
C LYS A 13 -21.67 -5.64 -18.08
N ALA A 14 -21.62 -4.80 -19.10
CA ALA A 14 -21.20 -3.41 -18.89
C ALA A 14 -22.47 -2.55 -18.72
N VAL A 15 -22.70 -2.02 -17.51
CA VAL A 15 -23.77 -1.04 -17.31
C VAL A 15 -23.28 0.27 -17.94
N PRO A 16 -23.95 0.79 -18.99
CA PRO A 16 -23.59 2.08 -19.55
C PRO A 16 -23.94 3.17 -18.52
N PHE A 17 -22.95 3.97 -18.13
CA PHE A 17 -23.19 5.16 -17.33
C PHE A 17 -23.61 6.29 -18.26
N ALA A 18 -24.68 7.02 -17.91
CA ALA A 18 -25.07 8.22 -18.63
C ALA A 18 -23.96 9.29 -18.48
N ALA A 19 -23.72 10.08 -19.53
CA ALA A 19 -22.71 11.16 -19.53
C ALA A 19 -23.23 12.46 -18.85
N ASP A 20 -24.23 12.35 -17.99
CA ASP A 20 -24.78 13.44 -17.19
C ASP A 20 -24.26 13.36 -15.74
N ALA A 21 -24.48 14.42 -14.96
CA ALA A 21 -23.99 14.48 -13.57
C ALA A 21 -24.52 13.30 -12.72
N ALA A 22 -25.76 12.86 -12.98
CA ALA A 22 -26.37 11.72 -12.30
C ALA A 22 -25.71 10.38 -12.68
N GLY A 23 -25.33 10.20 -13.93
CA GLY A 23 -24.57 9.05 -14.41
C GLY A 23 -23.12 9.04 -13.92
N LEU A 24 -22.50 10.21 -13.75
CA LEU A 24 -21.19 10.33 -13.10
C LEU A 24 -21.25 9.95 -11.60
N ASP A 25 -22.29 10.36 -10.88
CA ASP A 25 -22.49 9.95 -9.48
C ASP A 25 -22.83 8.45 -9.36
N ALA A 26 -23.62 7.92 -10.30
CA ALA A 26 -23.87 6.49 -10.39
C ALA A 26 -22.60 5.70 -10.71
N ALA A 27 -21.73 6.22 -11.58
CA ALA A 27 -20.43 5.65 -11.90
C ALA A 27 -19.48 5.66 -10.70
N LYS A 28 -19.39 6.79 -9.98
CA LYS A 28 -18.62 6.88 -8.73
C LYS A 28 -19.13 5.89 -7.70
N LYS A 29 -20.44 5.84 -7.47
CA LYS A 29 -21.04 4.90 -6.51
C LYS A 29 -20.82 3.45 -6.92
N GLY A 30 -20.97 3.13 -8.20
CA GLY A 30 -20.71 1.80 -8.75
C GLY A 30 -19.25 1.37 -8.63
N ALA A 31 -18.32 2.26 -8.97
CA ALA A 31 -16.88 1.99 -8.84
C ALA A 31 -16.49 1.78 -7.37
N LEU A 32 -17.00 2.61 -6.46
CA LEU A 32 -16.75 2.47 -5.02
C LEU A 32 -17.37 1.19 -4.43
N ALA A 33 -18.52 0.75 -4.96
CA ALA A 33 -19.16 -0.50 -4.57
C ALA A 33 -18.47 -1.75 -5.13
N SER A 34 -17.68 -1.62 -6.20
CA SER A 34 -16.89 -2.73 -6.75
C SER A 34 -15.62 -3.04 -5.98
N LEU A 35 -15.20 -2.16 -5.06
CA LEU A 35 -14.03 -2.41 -4.22
C LEU A 35 -14.35 -3.54 -3.22
N PRO A 36 -13.52 -4.59 -3.15
CA PRO A 36 -13.73 -5.69 -2.21
C PRO A 36 -13.69 -5.18 -0.77
N ASP A 37 -14.75 -5.45 -0.02
CA ASP A 37 -14.82 -5.17 1.42
C ASP A 37 -14.08 -6.21 2.28
N SER A 38 -13.63 -7.31 1.67
CA SER A 38 -13.02 -8.45 2.35
C SER A 38 -11.55 -8.27 2.75
N LEU A 39 -10.89 -7.23 2.23
CA LEU A 39 -9.46 -6.98 2.51
C LEU A 39 -9.22 -6.09 3.74
N VAL A 40 -10.30 -5.60 4.36
CA VAL A 40 -10.22 -4.80 5.60
C VAL A 40 -11.08 -5.42 6.68
N ASP A 41 -10.44 -5.88 7.75
CA ASP A 41 -11.13 -6.46 8.90
C ASP A 41 -11.74 -5.38 9.79
N LYS A 42 -13.04 -5.44 10.05
CA LYS A 42 -13.73 -4.53 10.99
C LYS A 42 -13.58 -5.06 12.41
N LEU A 43 -12.65 -4.48 13.17
CA LEU A 43 -12.27 -4.99 14.50
C LEU A 43 -13.34 -4.80 15.58
N GLY A 44 -14.36 -3.98 15.33
CA GLY A 44 -15.52 -3.85 16.22
C GLY A 44 -16.53 -5.00 16.12
N GLN A 45 -16.39 -5.91 15.15
CA GLN A 45 -17.33 -7.01 14.91
C GLN A 45 -16.67 -8.40 14.99
N GLY A 46 -15.34 -8.47 15.09
CA GLY A 46 -14.56 -9.71 15.16
C GLY A 46 -13.60 -9.72 16.36
N SER A 47 -12.75 -10.76 16.47
CA SER A 47 -11.72 -10.86 17.50
C SER A 47 -10.44 -10.11 17.07
N PRO A 48 -10.03 -9.05 17.77
CA PRO A 48 -8.80 -8.32 17.46
C PRO A 48 -7.56 -9.23 17.51
N ASP A 49 -7.55 -10.20 18.42
CA ASP A 49 -6.44 -11.15 18.58
C ASP A 49 -6.21 -12.01 17.33
N MET A 50 -7.28 -12.48 16.69
CA MET A 50 -7.17 -13.28 15.46
C MET A 50 -6.61 -12.43 14.32
N PHE A 51 -7.06 -11.18 14.23
CA PHE A 51 -6.53 -10.22 13.26
C PHE A 51 -5.03 -9.99 13.45
N PHE A 52 -4.58 -9.69 14.67
CA PHE A 52 -3.14 -9.48 14.93
C PHE A 52 -2.33 -10.75 14.73
N SER A 53 -2.86 -11.91 15.14
CA SER A 53 -2.21 -13.20 14.89
C SER A 53 -2.01 -13.44 13.39
N ALA A 54 -3.04 -13.23 12.58
CA ALA A 54 -2.95 -13.35 11.12
C ALA A 54 -1.97 -12.33 10.54
N ALA A 55 -2.06 -11.07 10.94
CA ALA A 55 -1.19 -10.00 10.45
C ALA A 55 0.31 -10.26 10.72
N LEU A 56 0.64 -10.87 11.85
CA LEU A 56 2.03 -11.13 12.24
C LEU A 56 2.58 -12.45 11.73
N THR A 57 1.73 -13.37 11.24
CA THR A 57 2.15 -14.72 10.83
C THR A 57 1.92 -15.01 9.35
N GLN A 58 0.96 -14.35 8.71
CA GLN A 58 0.49 -14.68 7.36
C GLN A 58 0.88 -13.65 6.30
N THR A 59 1.40 -12.48 6.69
CA THR A 59 1.76 -11.42 5.74
C THR A 59 3.27 -11.26 5.62
N ALA A 60 3.73 -10.78 4.46
CA ALA A 60 5.17 -10.68 4.18
C ALA A 60 5.89 -9.71 5.14
N ALA A 61 5.29 -8.56 5.46
CA ALA A 61 5.85 -7.58 6.38
C ALA A 61 5.63 -7.93 7.87
N LYS A 62 4.83 -8.98 8.14
CA LYS A 62 4.39 -9.39 9.48
C LYS A 62 3.96 -8.19 10.31
N ALA A 63 2.99 -7.45 9.76
CA ALA A 63 2.56 -6.16 10.27
C ALA A 63 1.07 -5.92 9.98
N ALA A 64 0.45 -5.12 10.83
CA ALA A 64 -0.95 -4.72 10.74
C ALA A 64 -1.10 -3.21 10.55
N CYS A 65 -1.87 -2.76 9.56
CA CYS A 65 -2.24 -1.36 9.36
C CYS A 65 -3.63 -1.12 9.95
N LEU A 66 -3.73 -0.24 10.93
CA LEU A 66 -4.98 0.13 11.59
C LEU A 66 -5.39 1.54 11.24
N LEU A 67 -6.64 1.69 10.80
CA LEU A 67 -7.30 2.98 10.69
C LEU A 67 -8.34 3.12 11.80
N PHE A 68 -8.14 4.10 12.68
CA PHE A 68 -9.11 4.52 13.68
C PHE A 68 -9.96 5.65 13.10
N SER A 69 -11.28 5.46 13.08
CA SER A 69 -12.23 6.46 12.64
C SER A 69 -13.53 6.36 13.42
N ASP A 70 -14.21 7.48 13.55
CA ASP A 70 -15.59 7.64 14.02
C ASP A 70 -16.65 7.19 13.01
N LYS A 71 -16.27 6.89 11.77
CA LYS A 71 -17.20 6.46 10.72
C LYS A 71 -17.60 5.00 10.90
N ALA A 72 -18.85 4.67 10.53
CA ALA A 72 -19.35 3.30 10.54
C ALA A 72 -18.81 2.45 9.37
N GLU A 73 -18.43 3.10 8.27
CA GLU A 73 -17.95 2.46 7.06
C GLU A 73 -16.46 2.73 6.83
N VAL A 74 -15.79 1.72 6.26
CA VAL A 74 -14.38 1.82 5.89
C VAL A 74 -14.24 2.85 4.77
N PRO A 75 -13.42 3.91 4.95
CA PRO A 75 -13.23 4.91 3.92
C PRO A 75 -12.68 4.29 2.63
N PRO A 76 -13.18 4.68 1.44
CA PRO A 76 -12.72 4.12 0.17
C PRO A 76 -11.21 4.18 -0.04
N ILE A 77 -10.58 5.27 0.38
CA ILE A 77 -9.13 5.44 0.32
C ILE A 77 -8.37 4.33 1.05
N PHE A 78 -8.92 3.84 2.17
CA PHE A 78 -8.32 2.78 2.96
C PHE A 78 -8.54 1.40 2.33
N ARG A 79 -9.70 1.18 1.69
CA ARG A 79 -9.94 -0.01 0.86
C ARG A 79 -8.98 -0.08 -0.33
N SER A 80 -8.74 1.05 -1.01
CA SER A 80 -7.78 1.09 -2.11
C SER A 80 -6.36 0.78 -1.63
N LEU A 81 -5.98 1.22 -0.42
CA LEU A 81 -4.70 0.87 0.17
C LEU A 81 -4.60 -0.62 0.50
N SER A 82 -5.66 -1.22 1.06
CA SER A 82 -5.61 -2.66 1.37
C SER A 82 -5.45 -3.53 0.13
N MET A 83 -5.96 -3.09 -1.02
CA MET A 83 -5.71 -3.74 -2.32
C MET A 83 -4.27 -3.54 -2.79
N ALA A 84 -3.71 -2.33 -2.65
CA ALA A 84 -2.35 -2.03 -3.11
C ALA A 84 -1.27 -2.81 -2.34
N PHE A 85 -1.54 -3.19 -1.10
CA PHE A 85 -0.63 -3.89 -0.20
C PHE A 85 -1.14 -5.30 0.17
N GLU A 86 -1.99 -5.89 -0.66
CA GLU A 86 -2.55 -7.23 -0.45
C GLU A 86 -1.42 -8.27 -0.27
N GLY A 87 -1.52 -9.10 0.77
CA GLY A 87 -0.50 -10.10 1.13
C GLY A 87 0.77 -9.54 1.78
N GLN A 88 1.02 -8.22 1.71
CA GLN A 88 2.16 -7.60 2.38
C GLN A 88 1.85 -7.29 3.84
N MET A 89 0.65 -6.81 4.12
CA MET A 89 0.19 -6.50 5.48
C MET A 89 -1.32 -6.65 5.61
N GLN A 90 -1.79 -6.81 6.85
CA GLN A 90 -3.23 -6.90 7.13
C GLN A 90 -3.80 -5.52 7.44
N PHE A 91 -4.97 -5.21 6.90
CA PHE A 91 -5.65 -3.92 7.13
C PHE A 91 -6.84 -4.08 8.05
N GLY A 92 -6.88 -3.26 9.11
CA GLY A 92 -7.93 -3.28 10.12
C GLY A 92 -8.60 -1.92 10.25
N PHE A 93 -9.93 -1.92 10.33
CA PHE A 93 -10.73 -0.75 10.64
C PHE A 93 -11.19 -0.82 12.10
N ALA A 94 -10.67 0.10 12.91
CA ALA A 94 -10.82 0.09 14.36
C ALA A 94 -11.83 1.16 14.84
N PRO A 95 -12.78 0.78 15.72
CA PRO A 95 -13.70 1.74 16.32
C PRO A 95 -12.99 2.66 17.32
N PRO A 96 -13.58 3.83 17.64
CA PRO A 96 -13.01 4.79 18.60
C PRO A 96 -12.76 4.20 20.00
N ALA A 97 -13.56 3.21 20.41
CA ALA A 97 -13.43 2.54 21.71
C ALA A 97 -12.06 1.86 21.92
N MET A 98 -11.36 1.50 20.84
CA MET A 98 -10.04 0.89 20.92
C MET A 98 -8.89 1.92 20.98
N MET A 99 -9.14 3.19 20.69
CA MET A 99 -8.07 4.21 20.60
C MET A 99 -7.24 4.35 21.88
N ALA A 100 -7.88 4.21 23.06
CA ALA A 100 -7.21 4.28 24.35
C ALA A 100 -6.14 3.20 24.53
N GLN A 101 -6.34 2.00 23.97
CA GLN A 101 -5.39 0.89 24.05
C GLN A 101 -4.10 1.16 23.26
N PHE A 102 -4.17 2.04 22.26
CA PHE A 102 -3.06 2.37 21.38
C PHE A 102 -2.52 3.80 21.61
N ASN A 103 -2.92 4.44 22.71
CA ASN A 103 -2.54 5.84 23.04
C ASN A 103 -2.86 6.81 21.88
N ILE A 104 -4.05 6.67 21.30
CA ILE A 104 -4.54 7.54 20.23
C ILE A 104 -5.55 8.52 20.81
N ASP A 105 -5.24 9.82 20.71
CA ASP A 105 -6.07 10.87 21.30
C ASP A 105 -7.16 11.38 20.34
N ARG A 106 -6.95 11.25 19.03
CA ARG A 106 -7.82 11.84 17.99
C ARG A 106 -7.91 10.97 16.74
N ALA A 107 -9.12 10.88 16.20
CA ALA A 107 -9.40 10.33 14.88
C ALA A 107 -9.49 11.44 13.81
N PRO A 108 -9.27 11.12 12.52
CA PRO A 108 -8.77 9.85 12.01
C PRO A 108 -7.27 9.66 12.34
N ALA A 109 -6.90 8.45 12.73
CA ALA A 109 -5.50 8.09 12.99
C ALA A 109 -5.14 6.78 12.30
N LEU A 110 -3.97 6.76 11.68
CA LEU A 110 -3.41 5.57 11.04
C LEU A 110 -2.18 5.10 11.82
N LEU A 111 -2.16 3.82 12.18
CA LEU A 111 -1.11 3.20 12.97
C LEU A 111 -0.72 1.87 12.32
N VAL A 112 0.58 1.66 12.08
CA VAL A 112 1.10 0.37 11.65
C VAL A 112 1.76 -0.29 12.85
N LEU A 113 1.39 -1.54 13.15
CA LEU A 113 1.87 -2.32 14.28
C LEU A 113 2.61 -3.56 13.79
N TRP A 114 3.66 -3.95 14.50
CA TRP A 114 4.41 -5.18 14.29
C TRP A 114 4.99 -5.69 15.62
N ASN A 115 5.49 -6.92 15.64
CA ASN A 115 6.16 -7.44 16.81
C ASN A 115 7.58 -6.86 16.91
N GLU A 116 7.91 -6.24 18.04
CA GLU A 116 9.22 -5.64 18.33
C GLU A 116 10.35 -6.68 18.40
N ASN A 117 10.00 -7.91 18.82
CA ASN A 117 10.96 -8.99 19.04
C ASN A 117 11.14 -9.87 17.78
N GLU A 118 10.45 -9.56 16.68
CA GLU A 118 10.67 -10.29 15.43
C GLU A 118 12.05 -10.00 14.86
N GLY A 119 12.86 -11.07 14.74
CA GLY A 119 14.21 -11.00 14.19
C GLY A 119 15.32 -10.89 15.23
N LYS A 120 14.99 -10.68 16.51
CA LYS A 120 15.99 -10.69 17.60
C LYS A 120 16.27 -12.14 18.05
N ASP A 121 17.50 -12.41 18.49
CA ASP A 121 17.98 -13.74 18.89
C ASP A 121 17.04 -14.47 19.88
N GLU A 122 17.09 -15.81 19.86
CA GLU A 122 16.21 -16.76 20.59
C GLU A 122 15.99 -16.47 22.09
N LEU A 123 16.88 -15.70 22.72
CA LEU A 123 16.80 -15.33 24.13
C LEU A 123 15.73 -14.23 24.41
N ASP A 124 15.48 -13.33 23.45
CA ASP A 124 14.45 -12.28 23.55
C ASP A 124 13.07 -12.76 23.03
N ALA A 125 13.03 -13.87 22.28
CA ALA A 125 11.79 -14.45 21.75
C ALA A 125 10.89 -15.07 22.84
N GLN A 126 11.44 -15.36 24.03
CA GLN A 126 10.69 -15.85 25.19
C GLN A 126 9.98 -14.74 25.97
N ALA A 127 10.36 -13.48 25.75
CA ALA A 127 9.58 -12.33 26.21
C ALA A 127 8.44 -12.11 25.22
N GLY A 128 7.20 -12.40 25.63
CA GLY A 128 6.02 -12.48 24.78
C GLY A 128 5.80 -11.33 23.79
N MET A 129 4.86 -11.53 22.87
CA MET A 129 4.53 -10.63 21.75
C MET A 129 4.36 -9.17 22.22
N LYS A 130 5.40 -8.36 22.03
CA LYS A 130 5.37 -6.93 22.33
C LYS A 130 5.12 -6.17 21.02
N LEU A 131 3.92 -5.62 20.90
CA LEU A 131 3.56 -4.81 19.74
C LEU A 131 4.23 -3.44 19.85
N THR A 132 4.93 -3.07 18.79
CA THR A 132 5.42 -1.70 18.56
C THR A 132 4.87 -1.20 17.24
N GLY A 133 4.98 0.09 16.97
CA GLY A 133 4.40 0.64 15.75
C GLY A 133 4.83 2.03 15.35
N ALA A 134 4.49 2.39 14.11
CA ALA A 134 4.65 3.73 13.55
C ALA A 134 3.27 4.35 13.30
N ARG A 135 3.12 5.62 13.70
CA ARG A 135 1.89 6.39 13.48
C ARG A 135 2.07 7.33 12.30
N PHE A 136 1.08 7.41 11.43
CA PHE A 136 1.01 8.46 10.43
C PHE A 136 0.79 9.81 11.12
N MET A 137 1.78 10.69 11.01
CA MET A 137 1.73 12.07 11.47
C MET A 137 1.57 13.03 10.29
N PRO A 138 0.45 13.75 10.17
CA PRO A 138 0.25 14.68 9.05
C PRO A 138 1.30 15.79 8.94
N GLN A 139 1.95 16.14 10.05
CA GLN A 139 3.04 17.12 10.09
C GLN A 139 4.34 16.60 9.44
N VAL A 140 4.53 15.28 9.40
CA VAL A 140 5.76 14.65 8.90
C VAL A 140 5.53 14.03 7.51
N HIS A 141 4.40 13.34 7.33
CA HIS A 141 4.10 12.60 6.10
C HIS A 141 3.18 13.38 5.14
N GLY A 142 2.78 14.59 5.52
CA GLY A 142 1.85 15.42 4.75
C GLY A 142 0.37 15.09 5.01
N LYS A 143 -0.51 15.70 4.21
CA LYS A 143 -1.96 15.56 4.37
C LYS A 143 -2.42 14.11 4.26
N PHE A 144 -3.54 13.79 4.90
CA PHE A 144 -4.15 12.46 4.82
C PHE A 144 -4.75 12.23 3.42
N SER A 145 -3.94 11.70 2.50
CA SER A 145 -4.26 11.42 1.10
C SER A 145 -3.71 10.05 0.70
N TYR A 146 -4.20 9.49 -0.41
CA TYR A 146 -3.80 8.15 -0.85
C TYR A 146 -2.29 8.06 -1.03
N GLY A 147 -1.70 8.98 -1.79
CA GLY A 147 -0.26 8.96 -2.09
C GLY A 147 0.60 9.06 -0.83
N ASN A 148 0.25 9.94 0.11
CA ASN A 148 1.02 10.12 1.34
C ASN A 148 0.92 8.91 2.26
N ILE A 149 -0.28 8.32 2.38
CA ILE A 149 -0.48 7.14 3.19
C ILE A 149 0.20 5.93 2.55
N ALA A 150 0.08 5.76 1.23
CA ALA A 150 0.75 4.69 0.51
C ALA A 150 2.27 4.78 0.66
N ALA A 151 2.85 5.99 0.55
CA ALA A 151 4.29 6.19 0.76
C ALA A 151 4.73 5.84 2.19
N PHE A 152 3.95 6.27 3.18
CA PHE A 152 4.19 5.90 4.58
C PHE A 152 4.13 4.38 4.78
N VAL A 153 3.06 3.73 4.32
CA VAL A 153 2.88 2.28 4.44
C VAL A 153 4.00 1.52 3.70
N ALA A 154 4.34 1.94 2.49
CA ALA A 154 5.43 1.36 1.70
C ALA A 154 6.77 1.43 2.44
N SER A 155 7.09 2.58 3.06
CA SER A 155 8.32 2.74 3.84
C SER A 155 8.39 1.75 5.01
N VAL A 156 7.27 1.52 5.70
CA VAL A 156 7.20 0.55 6.79
C VAL A 156 7.34 -0.88 6.27
N VAL A 157 6.64 -1.23 5.18
CA VAL A 157 6.75 -2.56 4.55
C VAL A 157 8.19 -2.84 4.11
N GLU A 158 8.84 -1.88 3.45
CA GLU A 158 10.22 -2.02 3.01
C GLU A 158 11.18 -2.21 4.19
N GLN A 159 11.05 -1.38 5.23
CA GLN A 159 11.85 -1.51 6.45
C GLN A 159 11.66 -2.89 7.09
N ARG A 160 10.43 -3.39 7.13
CA ARG A 160 10.12 -4.72 7.70
C ARG A 160 10.70 -5.85 6.87
N LEU A 161 10.57 -5.80 5.55
CA LEU A 161 11.15 -6.81 4.66
C LEU A 161 12.68 -6.84 4.75
N GLN A 162 13.33 -5.68 4.87
CA GLN A 162 14.78 -5.59 5.07
C GLN A 162 15.20 -6.22 6.41
N MET A 163 14.52 -5.89 7.51
CA MET A 163 14.82 -6.47 8.83
C MET A 163 14.62 -7.99 8.84
N LEU A 164 13.49 -8.48 8.31
CA LEU A 164 13.18 -9.92 8.27
C LEU A 164 14.12 -10.69 7.33
N GLY A 165 14.50 -10.09 6.19
CA GLY A 165 15.44 -10.67 5.24
C GLY A 165 16.89 -10.69 5.74
N ALA A 166 17.32 -9.67 6.48
CA ALA A 166 18.64 -9.63 7.11
C ALA A 166 18.83 -10.74 8.14
N HIS A 167 17.75 -11.22 8.77
CA HIS A 167 17.77 -12.31 9.73
C HIS A 167 17.63 -13.72 9.10
N ALA A 168 17.28 -13.84 7.82
CA ALA A 168 17.21 -15.11 7.10
C ALA A 168 18.55 -15.55 6.47
N GLY A 169 19.56 -14.65 6.45
CA GLY A 169 20.86 -14.85 5.82
C GLY A 169 22.03 -14.86 6.81
N GLY A 170 21.95 -15.65 7.88
CA GLY A 170 22.99 -15.77 8.90
C GLY A 170 24.20 -16.62 8.49
N ALA A 171 24.85 -16.33 7.37
CA ALA A 171 26.27 -16.65 7.20
C ALA A 171 27.07 -15.51 7.85
N LYS A 172 27.73 -15.80 8.98
CA LYS A 172 28.68 -14.91 9.65
C LYS A 172 29.62 -14.24 8.64
N PRO A 173 29.76 -12.90 8.62
CA PRO A 173 31.04 -12.32 8.25
C PRO A 173 31.97 -12.45 9.46
N ALA A 174 33.07 -13.16 9.24
CA ALA A 174 34.20 -13.15 10.15
C ALA A 174 34.72 -11.71 10.30
N GLY A 175 35.06 -11.35 11.53
CA GLY A 175 35.60 -10.04 11.87
C GLY A 175 36.89 -9.72 11.13
N GLY A 176 37.02 -8.45 10.79
CA GLY A 176 38.25 -7.82 10.33
C GLY A 176 38.13 -6.33 10.61
N GLU A 177 38.60 -5.91 11.79
CA GLU A 177 38.84 -4.51 12.10
C GLU A 177 39.91 -3.96 11.14
N GLY A 178 39.63 -2.81 10.54
CA GLY A 178 40.50 -2.17 9.57
C GLY A 178 39.96 -0.81 9.15
N GLU A 179 40.23 0.19 10.00
CA GLU A 179 40.62 1.56 9.68
C GLU A 179 40.20 2.19 8.32
N GLY A 180 39.58 3.38 8.41
CA GLY A 180 39.76 4.45 7.41
C GLY A 180 38.67 4.53 6.32
N GLY A 181 37.77 5.51 6.44
CA GLY A 181 36.88 5.83 5.34
C GLY A 181 35.80 6.86 5.66
N ARG A 182 36.19 8.13 5.78
CA ARG A 182 35.28 9.25 5.47
C ARG A 182 34.84 9.08 4.01
N GLY A 183 33.63 8.59 3.78
CA GLY A 183 33.09 8.27 2.46
C GLY A 183 31.68 8.79 2.28
N LYS A 184 31.59 10.02 1.76
CA LYS A 184 30.56 10.59 0.87
C LYS A 184 29.07 10.31 1.14
N ALA A 185 28.40 11.44 1.40
CA ALA A 185 27.05 11.71 0.92
C ALA A 185 26.87 11.40 -0.58
N ALA A 186 25.63 11.06 -0.92
CA ALA A 186 24.99 11.10 -2.24
C ALA A 186 25.46 10.10 -3.32
N GLY A 187 24.46 9.41 -3.90
CA GLY A 187 24.53 8.59 -5.11
C GLY A 187 23.94 7.20 -4.88
N ALA A 188 22.82 6.79 -5.45
CA ALA A 188 22.40 7.02 -6.83
C ALA A 188 20.88 7.27 -6.95
N SER A 189 20.51 8.53 -7.21
CA SER A 189 19.55 8.73 -8.29
C SER A 189 20.23 8.17 -9.52
N LYS A 190 19.82 6.98 -9.98
CA LYS A 190 20.03 6.65 -11.38
C LYS A 190 19.45 7.82 -12.15
N ASP A 191 20.21 8.41 -13.06
CA ASP A 191 19.69 9.31 -14.08
C ASP A 191 18.49 8.64 -14.73
N VAL A 192 17.30 8.92 -14.20
CA VAL A 192 16.06 8.61 -14.88
C VAL A 192 16.03 9.70 -15.93
N GLY A 193 16.45 9.33 -17.14
CA GLY A 193 16.20 10.15 -18.32
C GLY A 193 14.71 10.52 -18.39
N PRO A 194 14.33 11.44 -19.29
CA PRO A 194 12.92 11.80 -19.45
C PRO A 194 12.04 10.54 -19.48
N PRO A 195 10.91 10.53 -18.74
CA PRO A 195 10.06 9.36 -18.64
C PRO A 195 9.71 8.87 -20.05
N PRO A 196 9.80 7.56 -20.32
CA PRO A 196 9.58 7.05 -21.66
C PRO A 196 8.15 7.34 -22.10
N GLU A 197 7.96 7.85 -23.31
CA GLU A 197 6.63 8.01 -23.88
C GLU A 197 6.00 6.63 -24.11
N LEU A 198 4.80 6.45 -23.56
CA LEU A 198 4.04 5.23 -23.70
C LEU A 198 3.18 5.29 -24.96
N SER A 199 3.23 4.21 -25.72
CA SER A 199 2.41 3.92 -26.88
C SER A 199 1.79 2.53 -26.73
N ALA A 200 0.81 2.20 -27.57
CA ALA A 200 0.21 0.86 -27.57
C ALA A 200 1.25 -0.27 -27.80
N ALA A 201 2.39 0.04 -28.42
CA ALA A 201 3.42 -0.94 -28.75
C ALA A 201 4.42 -1.23 -27.62
N ASN A 202 4.61 -0.29 -26.68
CA ASN A 202 5.63 -0.43 -25.63
C ASN A 202 5.05 -0.52 -24.20
N PHE A 203 3.72 -0.43 -24.06
CA PHE A 203 3.03 -0.47 -22.78
C PHE A 203 3.37 -1.72 -21.96
N GLU A 204 3.38 -2.89 -22.59
CA GLU A 204 3.60 -4.16 -21.88
C GLU A 204 5.05 -4.29 -21.35
N ALA A 205 6.02 -3.83 -22.14
CA ALA A 205 7.44 -3.83 -21.77
C ALA A 205 7.74 -2.84 -20.65
N GLU A 206 7.13 -1.64 -20.68
CA GLU A 206 7.45 -0.59 -19.71
C GLU A 206 6.60 -0.64 -18.44
N CYS A 207 5.34 -1.09 -18.52
CA CYS A 207 4.44 -1.13 -17.37
C CYS A 207 4.25 -2.52 -16.76
N THR A 208 4.07 -3.55 -17.59
CA THR A 208 3.61 -4.86 -17.10
C THR A 208 4.78 -5.76 -16.71
N GLN A 209 5.88 -5.73 -17.46
CA GLN A 209 7.06 -6.56 -17.23
C GLN A 209 8.00 -6.05 -16.13
N ARG A 210 7.87 -4.77 -15.71
CA ARG A 210 8.73 -4.15 -14.69
C ARG A 210 8.31 -4.39 -13.23
N GLY A 211 7.24 -5.14 -12.99
CA GLY A 211 6.85 -5.60 -11.66
C GLY A 211 5.88 -4.67 -10.93
N GLY A 212 4.58 -4.98 -11.07
CA GLY A 212 3.55 -4.70 -10.07
C GLY A 212 2.80 -3.38 -10.17
N LEU A 213 3.48 -2.25 -10.37
CA LEU A 213 2.82 -0.91 -10.38
C LEU A 213 3.44 0.03 -11.43
N CYS A 214 2.62 0.47 -12.41
CA CYS A 214 3.01 1.48 -13.40
C CYS A 214 2.24 2.78 -13.20
N ALA A 215 2.97 3.88 -12.97
CA ALA A 215 2.39 5.23 -12.93
C ALA A 215 2.43 5.85 -14.34
N VAL A 216 1.26 6.14 -14.91
CA VAL A 216 1.12 6.72 -16.25
C VAL A 216 0.59 8.14 -16.14
N ALA A 217 1.33 9.10 -16.70
CA ALA A 217 0.85 10.47 -16.87
C ALA A 217 0.24 10.62 -18.27
N LEU A 218 -1.00 11.10 -18.35
CA LEU A 218 -1.67 11.43 -19.60
C LEU A 218 -1.51 12.94 -19.82
N LEU A 219 -0.67 13.31 -20.79
CA LEU A 219 -0.47 14.68 -21.23
C LEU A 219 -1.19 14.86 -22.56
N ASP A 220 -2.08 15.85 -22.63
CA ASP A 220 -2.75 16.21 -23.88
C ASP A 220 -1.79 17.07 -24.73
N GLY A 221 -1.23 16.46 -25.77
CA GLY A 221 -0.34 17.12 -26.73
C GLY A 221 -1.07 17.93 -27.81
N GLY A 222 -2.37 18.20 -27.65
CA GLY A 222 -3.14 19.04 -28.56
C GLY A 222 -2.50 20.43 -28.76
N PRO A 223 -2.65 21.05 -29.94
CA PRO A 223 -2.01 22.32 -30.30
C PRO A 223 -2.39 23.52 -29.40
N ASP A 224 -3.39 23.36 -28.53
CA ASP A 224 -3.85 24.40 -27.59
C ASP A 224 -2.99 24.53 -26.29
N ASN A 225 -1.97 23.69 -26.07
CA ASN A 225 -1.20 23.64 -24.81
C ASN A 225 0.18 24.35 -24.83
N GLY A 226 0.48 25.18 -25.83
CA GLY A 226 1.81 25.79 -26.01
C GLY A 226 2.25 26.87 -24.98
N ASN A 227 1.57 27.08 -23.86
CA ASN A 227 1.85 28.21 -22.95
C ASN A 227 1.61 27.92 -21.45
N LYS A 228 1.95 26.71 -20.96
CA LYS A 228 2.00 26.45 -19.51
C LYS A 228 3.20 25.56 -19.16
N GLU A 229 4.37 26.16 -19.19
CA GLU A 229 5.54 25.71 -18.39
C GLU A 229 5.54 26.44 -17.05
#